data_AF-A0A0D8L8B2-F1
#
_entry.id   AF-A0A0D8L8B2-F1
#
_cell.length_a   1.000
_cell.length_b   1.000
_cell.length_c   1.000
_cell.angle_alpha   90.00
_cell.angle_beta   90.00
_cell.angle_gamma   90.00
#
_symmetry.space_group_name_H-M   'P 1'
#
loop_
_entity.id
_entity.type
_entity.pdbx_description
1 polymer ?
#
loop_
_entity_poly.entity_id
_entity_poly.type
_entity_poly.pdbx_seq_one_letter_code
_entity_poly.pdbx_strand_id
1 'polypeptide(L)' 'MIRLNHKDFAEWSGLYSNIDLEHELKRLDMEFRSEKPKNWFITASQKLNYQNKNSVPARRRVGDRIVQPSRASEFIPEDF' A
#
# COMPACT_ATOMS: atom_id res chain seq x y z
N MET A 1 -17.03 14.34 3.03
CA MET A 1 -17.51 14.20 1.65
C MET A 1 -16.40 14.61 0.73
N ILE A 2 -15.86 13.66 -0.03
CA ILE A 2 -14.80 13.89 -1.01
C ILE A 2 -15.39 14.66 -2.19
N ARG A 3 -14.95 15.90 -2.39
CA ARG A 3 -15.32 16.71 -3.55
C ARG A 3 -14.11 16.81 -4.46
N LEU A 4 -13.96 15.83 -5.34
CA LEU A 4 -12.90 15.83 -6.35
C LEU A 4 -13.37 16.67 -7.56
N ASN A 5 -12.52 17.56 -8.05
CA ASN A 5 -12.87 18.35 -9.22
C ASN A 5 -12.77 17.49 -10.49
N HIS A 6 -13.45 17.89 -11.57
CA HIS A 6 -13.43 17.10 -12.82
C HIS A 6 -12.01 17.02 -13.42
N LYS A 7 -11.21 18.08 -13.25
CA LYS A 7 -9.80 18.10 -13.63
C LYS A 7 -8.97 17.10 -12.82
N ASP A 8 -9.07 17.17 -11.49
CA ASP A 8 -8.35 16.27 -10.60
C ASP A 8 -8.74 14.81 -10.86
N PHE A 9 -10.02 14.53 -11.13
CA PHE A 9 -10.48 13.19 -11.50
C PHE A 9 -9.83 12.69 -12.79
N ALA A 10 -9.76 13.52 -13.83
CA ALA A 10 -9.11 13.16 -15.09
C ALA A 10 -7.61 12.91 -14.90
N GLU A 11 -6.92 13.74 -14.12
CA GLU A 11 -5.50 13.53 -13.78
C GLU A 11 -5.31 12.23 -12.98
N TRP A 12 -6.13 12.01 -11.96
CA TRP A 12 -6.07 10.82 -11.11
C TRP A 12 -6.41 9.55 -11.89
N SER A 13 -7.31 9.62 -12.86
CA SER A 13 -7.64 8.49 -13.74
C SER A 13 -6.44 8.07 -14.59
N GLY A 14 -5.60 9.02 -15.04
CA GLY A 14 -4.34 8.72 -15.72
C GLY A 14 -3.25 8.18 -14.78
N LEU A 15 -3.15 8.72 -13.56
CA LEU A 15 -2.14 8.32 -12.57
C LEU A 15 -2.41 6.94 -11.97
N TYR A 16 -3.69 6.62 -11.73
CA TYR A 16 -4.13 5.41 -11.04
C TYR A 16 -4.80 4.43 -12.01
N SER A 17 -4.15 4.17 -13.14
CA SER A 17 -4.69 3.31 -14.21
C SER A 17 -4.75 1.82 -13.88
N ASN A 18 -4.11 1.36 -12.80
CA ASN A 18 -4.15 -0.05 -12.39
C ASN A 18 -5.29 -0.37 -11.41
N ILE A 19 -6.11 0.62 -11.04
CA ILE A 19 -7.24 0.46 -10.12
C ILE A 19 -8.51 1.09 -10.65
N ASP A 20 -9.64 0.61 -10.13
CA ASP A 20 -10.92 1.28 -10.31
C ASP A 20 -10.99 2.51 -9.38
N LEU A 21 -10.61 3.67 -9.94
CA LEU A 21 -10.57 4.94 -9.22
C LEU A 21 -11.93 5.31 -8.63
N GLU A 22 -13.03 5.09 -9.37
CA GLU A 22 -14.36 5.48 -8.92
C GLU A 22 -14.79 4.63 -7.71
N HIS A 23 -14.49 3.33 -7.76
CA HIS A 23 -14.79 2.42 -6.67
C HIS A 23 -14.00 2.78 -5.39
N GLU A 24 -12.71 3.09 -5.51
CA GLU A 24 -11.91 3.45 -4.34
C GLU A 24 -12.26 4.83 -3.77
N LEU A 25 -12.61 5.81 -4.61
CA LEU A 25 -13.11 7.11 -4.14
C LEU A 25 -14.41 6.95 -3.33
N LYS A 26 -15.33 6.07 -3.77
CA LYS A 26 -16.56 5.74 -3.01
C LYS A 26 -16.24 5.09 -1.66
N ARG A 27 -15.29 4.16 -1.62
CA ARG A 27 -14.83 3.53 -0.38
C ARG A 27 -14.24 4.55 0.59
N LEU A 28 -13.37 5.43 0.09
CA LEU A 28 -12.76 6.50 0.87
C LEU A 28 -13.80 7.51 1.37
N ASP A 29 -14.86 7.83 0.60
CA ASP A 29 -15.92 8.72 1.08
C ASP A 29 -16.65 8.14 2.30
N MET A 30 -16.88 6.82 2.32
CA MET A 30 -17.47 6.14 3.49
C MET A 30 -16.53 6.18 4.69
N GLU A 31 -15.24 5.92 4.49
CA GLU A 31 -14.24 5.92 5.57
C GLU A 31 -14.03 7.32 6.16
N PHE A 32 -13.94 8.35 5.30
CA PHE A 32 -13.72 9.73 5.74
C PHE A 32 -14.94 10.34 6.43
N ARG A 33 -16.14 9.76 6.29
CA ARG A 33 -17.29 10.12 7.13
C ARG A 33 -17.06 9.76 8.59
N SER A 34 -16.38 8.64 8.86
CA SER A 34 -16.07 8.16 10.20
C SER A 34 -14.84 8.85 10.80
N GLU A 35 -13.75 8.97 10.02
CA GLU A 35 -12.44 9.41 10.54
C GLU A 35 -12.20 10.93 10.39
N LYS A 36 -12.95 11.61 9.50
CA LYS A 36 -12.83 13.06 9.19
C LYS A 36 -11.39 13.58 9.14
N PRO A 37 -10.55 13.08 8.24
CA PRO A 37 -9.18 13.56 8.10
C PRO A 37 -9.14 15.05 7.74
N LYS A 38 -8.28 15.82 8.41
CA LYS A 38 -8.04 17.25 8.13
C LYS A 38 -7.64 17.50 6.68
N ASN A 39 -6.84 16.59 6.10
CA ASN A 39 -6.31 16.69 4.74
C ASN A 39 -6.72 15.47 3.90
N TRP A 40 -8.04 15.34 3.66
CA TRP A 40 -8.61 14.21 2.93
C TRP A 40 -7.96 13.96 1.56
N PHE A 41 -7.52 15.00 0.86
CA PHE A 41 -6.89 14.89 -0.46
C PHE A 41 -5.53 14.16 -0.40
N ILE A 42 -4.70 14.48 0.60
CA ILE A 42 -3.40 13.83 0.80
C ILE A 42 -3.60 12.38 1.22
N THR A 43 -4.52 12.13 2.16
CA THR A 43 -4.82 10.77 2.62
C THR A 43 -5.37 9.90 1.48
N ALA A 44 -6.29 10.45 0.66
CA ALA A 44 -6.84 9.75 -0.49
C ALA A 44 -5.75 9.43 -1.53
N SER A 45 -4.91 10.40 -1.89
CA SER A 45 -3.86 10.18 -2.89
C SER A 45 -2.83 9.15 -2.44
N GLN A 46 -2.48 9.12 -1.15
CA GLN A 46 -1.61 8.09 -0.56
C GLN A 46 -2.24 6.71 -0.64
N LYS A 47 -3.52 6.58 -0.24
CA LYS A 47 -4.25 5.30 -0.30
C LYS A 47 -4.42 4.81 -1.73
N LEU A 48 -4.82 5.67 -2.66
CA LEU A 48 -4.93 5.35 -4.08
C LEU A 48 -3.57 4.93 -4.66
N ASN A 49 -2.49 5.61 -4.33
CA ASN A 49 -1.15 5.23 -4.77
C ASN A 49 -0.74 3.85 -4.23
N TYR A 50 -1.06 3.54 -2.98
CA TYR A 50 -0.83 2.23 -2.39
C TYR A 50 -1.63 1.14 -3.14
N GLN A 51 -2.92 1.36 -3.37
CA GLN A 51 -3.77 0.42 -4.10
C GLN A 51 -3.29 0.22 -5.54
N ASN A 52 -2.93 1.30 -6.23
CA ASN A 52 -2.41 1.27 -7.60
C ASN A 52 -1.12 0.43 -7.70
N LYS A 53 -0.22 0.58 -6.73
CA LYS A 53 1.04 -0.18 -6.68
C LYS A 53 0.86 -1.65 -6.30
N ASN A 54 -0.15 -1.98 -5.48
CA ASN A 54 -0.42 -3.36 -5.05
C ASN A 54 -1.39 -4.12 -5.98
N SER A 55 -2.16 -3.41 -6.82
CA SER A 55 -3.09 -4.03 -7.78
C SER A 55 -2.36 -4.62 -8.98
N VAL A 56 -1.18 -4.10 -9.31
CA VAL A 56 -0.25 -4.84 -10.16
C VAL A 56 0.20 -6.05 -9.33
N PRO A 57 -0.08 -7.29 -9.77
CA PRO A 57 0.34 -8.47 -9.03
C PRO A 57 1.84 -8.33 -8.85
N ALA A 58 2.25 -8.18 -7.59
CA ALA A 58 3.65 -8.15 -7.23
C ALA A 58 4.27 -9.36 -7.92
N ARG A 59 5.08 -9.12 -8.96
CA ARG A 59 6.18 -10.03 -9.24
C ARG A 59 6.93 -10.01 -7.93
N ARG A 60 6.64 -11.04 -7.13
CA ARG A 60 7.21 -11.30 -5.82
C ARG A 60 8.64 -10.82 -5.90
N ARG A 61 9.02 -9.84 -5.09
CA ARG A 61 10.43 -9.68 -4.78
C ARG A 61 10.82 -10.93 -3.98
N VAL A 62 11.01 -12.03 -4.70
CA VAL A 62 11.84 -13.16 -4.30
C VAL A 62 13.23 -12.55 -4.27
N GLY A 63 13.63 -12.04 -3.11
CA GLY A 63 14.92 -11.36 -3.02
C GLY A 63 15.28 -10.74 -1.68
N ASP A 64 14.54 -10.99 -0.61
CA ASP A 64 14.93 -10.50 0.73
C ASP A 64 14.64 -11.55 1.80
N ARG A 65 15.29 -12.72 1.67
CA ARG A 65 15.41 -13.71 2.74
C ARG A 65 16.48 -14.77 2.45
N ILE A 66 17.70 -14.31 2.18
CA ILE A 66 18.92 -15.11 2.27
C ILE A 66 19.89 -14.14 2.98
N VAL A 67 20.19 -14.24 4.27
CA VAL A 67 20.83 -15.34 4.99
C VAL A 67 20.48 -15.19 6.48
N GLN A 68 20.12 -16.29 7.13
CA GLN A 68 20.07 -16.39 8.60
C GLN A 68 21.45 -16.08 9.18
N PRO A 69 21.62 -15.24 10.21
CA PRO A 69 22.82 -15.30 11.02
C PRO A 69 22.77 -16.63 11.78
N SER A 70 23.50 -17.64 11.29
CA SER A 70 23.78 -18.88 12.03
C SER A 70 24.61 -18.52 13.26
N ARG A 71 23.92 -18.09 14.32
CA ARG A 71 24.52 -17.81 15.61
C ARG A 71 24.64 -19.12 16.39
N ALA A 72 25.86 -19.64 16.36
CA ALA A 72 26.55 -20.32 17.44
C ALA A 72 25.75 -21.35 18.27
N SER A 73 26.01 -22.61 17.99
CA SER A 73 26.06 -23.65 19.02
C SER A 73 26.87 -24.84 18.50
N GLU A 74 28.17 -24.63 18.32
CA GLU A 74 29.15 -25.71 18.49
C GLU A 74 29.18 -26.03 19.99
N PHE A 75 28.22 -26.85 20.42
CA PHE A 75 28.31 -27.52 21.69
C PHE A 75 29.17 -28.77 21.44
N ILE A 76 30.46 -28.66 21.74
CA ILE A 76 31.35 -29.81 21.85
C ILE A 76 31.10 -30.38 23.26
N PRO A 77 30.51 -31.56 23.43
CA PRO A 77 30.56 -32.23 24.71
C PRO A 77 31.97 -32.80 24.87
N GLU A 78 32.70 -32.30 25.87
CA GLU A 78 33.80 -33.06 26.46
C GLU A 78 33.25 -34.30 27.19
N ASP A 79 34.11 -35.32 27.24
CA ASP A 79 34.06 -36.54 28.07
C ASP A 79 33.25 -37.74 27.54
N PHE A 80 33.96 -38.75 26.99
CA PHE A 80 34.22 -40.06 27.64
C PHE A 80 35.32 -40.84 26.89
#